data_AF-A0A392MZ30-F1
#
_entry.id   AF-A0A392MZ30-F1
#
_cell.length_a   1.000
_cell.length_b   1.000
_cell.length_c   1.000
_cell.angle_alpha   90.00
_cell.angle_beta   90.00
_cell.angle_gamma   90.00
#
_symmetry.space_group_name_H-M   'P 1'
#
loop_
_entity.id
_entity.type
_entity.pdbx_description
1 polymer ?
#
loop_
_entity_poly.entity_id
_entity_poly.type
_entity_poly.pdbx_seq_one_letter_code
_entity_poly.pdbx_strand_id
1 'polypeptide(L)'
;FHLRWGCREILYDKSADGSTYVTGLSMSKATAKKIVEADAYVAACDVPGIKRLLPSEWREKKFFNNIYELVGVPVVTVQLRYNGWVTELQNLELSRQLKKATGLDNLLYTPDADFSCFADLALASPEDYYIEGQGSLLQ
;
A
#
# COMPACT_ATOMS: atom_id res chain seq x y z
N PHE A 1 -5.66 9.72 14.35
CA PHE A 1 -4.61 8.91 13.70
C PHE A 1 -3.32 8.90 14.53
N HIS A 2 -2.75 7.73 14.83
CA HIS A 2 -1.50 7.58 15.58
C HIS A 2 -0.30 7.34 14.65
N LEU A 3 -0.01 8.30 13.77
CA LEU A 3 1.07 8.18 12.79
C LEU A 3 2.45 8.03 13.46
N ARG A 4 3.33 7.27 12.80
CA ARG A 4 4.72 6.99 13.20
C ARG A 4 4.87 6.18 14.49
N TRP A 5 3.84 5.47 14.91
CA TRP A 5 3.92 4.46 15.97
C TRP A 5 4.08 3.08 15.34
N GLY A 6 5.26 2.48 15.49
CA GLY A 6 5.51 1.12 15.01
C GLY A 6 5.11 0.10 16.07
N CYS A 7 4.27 -0.87 15.68
CA CYS A 7 4.03 -2.06 16.47
C CYS A 7 5.29 -2.93 16.48
N ARG A 8 5.79 -3.23 17.67
CA ARG A 8 7.05 -3.98 17.88
C ARG A 8 6.79 -5.43 18.24
N GLU A 9 5.75 -5.67 19.03
CA GLU A 9 5.49 -6.97 19.62
C GLU A 9 4.00 -7.11 19.93
N ILE A 10 3.49 -8.32 19.73
CA ILE A 10 2.19 -8.76 20.23
C ILE A 10 2.43 -9.31 21.63
N LEU A 11 1.82 -8.71 22.65
CA LEU A 11 1.80 -9.26 24.00
C LEU A 11 0.63 -10.23 24.07
N TYR A 12 0.89 -11.46 24.49
CA TYR A 12 -0.11 -12.52 24.55
C TYR A 12 0.14 -13.45 25.71
N ASP A 13 -0.91 -14.16 26.11
CA ASP A 13 -0.85 -15.17 27.16
C ASP A 13 -1.71 -16.38 26.76
N LYS A 14 -1.66 -17.43 27.57
CA LYS A 14 -2.46 -18.66 27.42
C LYS A 14 -3.51 -18.76 28.52
N SER A 15 -4.73 -19.04 28.12
CA SER A 15 -5.81 -19.39 29.03
C SER A 15 -5.60 -20.79 29.62
N ALA A 16 -6.34 -21.13 30.67
CA ALA A 16 -6.27 -22.45 31.32
C ALA A 16 -6.63 -23.62 30.39
N ASP A 17 -7.40 -23.38 29.34
CA ASP A 17 -7.76 -24.34 28.29
C ASP A 17 -6.70 -24.47 27.18
N GLY A 18 -5.60 -23.71 27.27
CA GLY A 18 -4.53 -23.67 26.28
C GLY A 18 -4.81 -22.74 25.09
N SER A 19 -5.95 -22.05 25.05
CA SER A 19 -6.22 -21.02 24.03
C SER A 19 -5.30 -19.81 24.21
N THR A 20 -4.94 -19.17 23.10
CA THR A 20 -4.06 -18.00 23.10
C THR A 20 -4.89 -16.74 22.99
N TYR A 21 -4.64 -15.74 23.83
CA TYR A 21 -5.29 -14.43 23.76
C TYR A 21 -4.27 -13.31 23.83
N VAL A 22 -4.57 -12.20 23.16
CA VAL A 22 -3.70 -11.02 23.10
C VAL A 22 -4.04 -10.10 24.27
N THR A 23 -3.02 -9.66 25.01
CA THR A 23 -3.16 -8.74 26.14
C THR A 23 -2.85 -7.30 25.75
N GLY A 24 -2.06 -7.09 24.70
CA GLY A 24 -1.75 -5.74 24.21
C GLY A 24 -0.81 -5.73 23.02
N LEU A 25 -0.60 -4.53 22.47
CA LEU A 25 0.42 -4.26 21.46
C LEU A 25 1.48 -3.32 22.02
N SER A 26 2.74 -3.75 21.97
CA SER A 26 3.89 -2.91 22.29
C SER A 26 4.18 -1.97 21.14
N MET A 27 3.97 -0.67 21.35
CA MET A 27 4.12 0.37 20.33
C MET A 27 5.30 1.28 20.69
N SER A 28 6.04 1.74 19.68
CA SER A 28 7.14 2.70 19.89
C SER A 28 7.16 3.81 18.86
N LYS A 29 7.66 4.98 19.27
CA LYS A 29 7.89 6.15 18.42
C LYS A 29 9.08 6.94 18.96
N ALA A 30 10.18 7.01 18.19
CA ALA A 30 11.44 7.60 18.65
C ALA A 30 11.86 7.03 20.03
N THR A 31 11.93 7.85 21.07
CA THR A 31 12.26 7.43 22.44
C THR A 31 11.05 7.02 23.28
N ALA A 32 9.82 7.20 22.77
CA ALA A 32 8.59 6.87 23.48
C ALA A 32 8.17 5.41 23.24
N LYS A 33 7.65 4.78 24.29
CA LYS A 33 7.05 3.44 24.28
C LYS A 33 5.68 3.51 24.95
N LYS A 34 4.75 2.70 24.48
CA LYS A 34 3.46 2.47 25.15
C LYS A 34 2.94 1.08 24.84
N ILE A 35 2.09 0.58 25.72
CA ILE A 35 1.28 -0.60 25.47
C ILE A 35 -0.12 -0.11 25.10
N VAL A 36 -0.70 -0.69 24.05
CA VAL A 36 -2.08 -0.42 23.64
C VAL A 36 -2.91 -1.65 23.94
N GLU A 37 -3.92 -1.48 24.78
CA GLU A 37 -4.90 -2.50 25.14
C GLU A 37 -6.23 -2.20 24.45
N ALA A 38 -6.95 -3.25 24.05
CA ALA A 38 -8.24 -3.16 23.39
C ALA A 38 -9.02 -4.48 23.54
N ASP A 39 -10.32 -4.43 23.26
CA ASP A 39 -11.18 -5.61 23.27
C ASP A 39 -10.86 -6.60 22.13
N ALA A 40 -10.30 -6.08 21.01
CA ALA A 40 -9.90 -6.87 19.85
C ALA A 40 -8.70 -6.24 19.14
N TYR A 41 -7.92 -7.09 18.46
CA TYR A 41 -6.71 -6.69 17.75
C TYR A 41 -6.75 -7.17 16.29
N VAL A 42 -6.40 -6.29 15.36
CA VAL A 42 -6.31 -6.61 13.92
C VAL A 42 -4.93 -6.20 13.42
N ALA A 43 -4.22 -7.15 12.81
CA ALA A 43 -2.94 -6.90 12.16
C ALA A 43 -3.14 -6.73 10.65
N ALA A 44 -3.38 -5.49 10.21
CA ALA A 44 -3.47 -5.13 8.79
C ALA A 44 -2.07 -4.85 8.19
N CYS A 45 -1.18 -5.84 8.27
CA CYS A 45 0.19 -5.75 7.77
C CYS A 45 0.35 -6.41 6.39
N ASP A 46 1.36 -6.01 5.65
CA ASP A 46 1.87 -6.74 4.50
C ASP A 46 2.55 -8.06 4.91
N VAL A 47 2.88 -8.91 3.94
CA VAL A 47 3.49 -10.23 4.18
C VAL A 47 4.80 -10.13 4.99
N PRO A 48 5.77 -9.25 4.66
CA PRO A 48 6.96 -9.06 5.50
C PRO A 48 6.64 -8.53 6.90
N GLY A 49 5.70 -7.58 7.02
CA GLY A 49 5.30 -6.98 8.28
C GLY A 49 4.69 -7.99 9.24
N ILE A 50 3.76 -8.83 8.78
CA ILE A 50 3.12 -9.84 9.63
C ILE A 50 4.10 -10.96 10.02
N LYS A 51 4.98 -11.39 9.10
CA LYS A 51 6.02 -12.40 9.40
C LYS A 51 6.98 -11.95 10.50
N ARG A 52 7.28 -10.66 10.55
CA ARG A 52 8.13 -10.05 11.59
C ARG A 52 7.38 -9.88 12.91
N LEU A 53 6.07 -9.61 12.85
CA LEU A 53 5.27 -9.28 14.04
C LEU A 53 4.78 -10.54 14.79
N LEU A 54 4.51 -11.64 14.07
CA LEU A 54 4.00 -12.86 14.69
C LEU A 54 5.04 -13.48 15.64
N PRO A 55 4.63 -13.85 16.87
CA PRO A 55 5.47 -14.64 17.76
C PRO A 55 5.86 -15.98 17.12
N SER A 56 7.12 -16.38 17.31
CA SER A 56 7.65 -17.62 16.73
C SER A 56 6.89 -18.86 17.19
N GLU A 57 6.42 -18.87 18.42
CA GLU A 57 5.67 -19.94 19.09
C GLU A 57 4.34 -20.17 18.39
N TRP A 58 3.76 -19.14 17.77
CA TRP A 58 2.48 -19.27 17.07
C TRP A 58 2.63 -20.09 15.79
N ARG A 59 3.86 -20.27 15.28
CA ARG A 59 4.15 -21.12 14.12
C ARG A 59 3.90 -22.61 14.37
N GLU A 60 3.73 -23.04 15.63
CA GLU A 60 3.26 -24.40 15.93
C GLU A 60 1.88 -24.67 15.33
N LYS A 61 1.05 -23.63 15.16
CA LYS A 61 -0.26 -23.73 14.51
C LYS A 61 -0.09 -23.59 12.99
N LYS A 62 -0.58 -24.60 12.25
CA LYS A 62 -0.56 -24.62 10.78
C LYS A 62 -1.08 -23.31 10.15
N PHE A 63 -2.13 -22.73 10.71
CA PHE A 63 -2.70 -21.46 10.26
C PHE A 63 -1.65 -20.34 10.16
N PHE A 64 -0.87 -20.12 11.23
CA PHE A 64 0.17 -19.09 11.23
C PHE A 64 1.42 -19.53 10.47
N ASN A 65 1.76 -20.82 10.47
CA ASN A 65 2.93 -21.29 9.72
C ASN A 65 2.76 -21.10 8.21
N ASN A 66 1.55 -21.28 7.67
CA ASN A 66 1.27 -21.08 6.24
C ASN A 66 1.57 -19.65 5.76
N ILE A 67 1.54 -18.65 6.64
CA ILE A 67 1.93 -17.26 6.30
C ILE A 67 3.39 -17.20 5.84
N TYR A 68 4.25 -18.08 6.35
CA TYR A 68 5.68 -18.12 6.00
C TYR A 68 5.93 -18.63 4.58
N GLU A 69 5.00 -19.37 3.98
CA GLU A 69 5.04 -19.80 2.58
C GLU A 69 4.75 -18.66 1.59
N LEU A 70 4.15 -17.56 2.05
CA LEU A 70 3.82 -16.41 1.20
C LEU A 70 5.09 -15.62 0.85
N VAL A 71 5.38 -15.44 -0.44
CA VAL A 71 6.52 -14.65 -0.90
C VAL A 71 6.02 -13.41 -1.64
N GLY A 72 6.54 -12.25 -1.26
CA GLY A 72 6.25 -11.01 -1.97
C GLY A 72 7.01 -10.97 -3.29
N VAL A 73 6.35 -10.52 -4.34
CA VAL A 73 6.99 -10.23 -5.63
C VAL A 73 7.46 -8.78 -5.60
N PRO A 74 8.74 -8.49 -5.86
CA PRO A 74 9.20 -7.11 -5.98
C PRO A 74 8.53 -6.45 -7.19
N VAL A 75 7.99 -5.26 -7.00
CA VAL A 75 7.34 -4.48 -8.07
C VAL A 75 7.94 -3.08 -8.08
N VAL A 76 8.15 -2.54 -9.27
CA VAL A 76 8.56 -1.15 -9.47
C VAL A 76 7.42 -0.43 -10.19
N THR A 77 7.13 0.80 -9.81
CA THR A 77 6.20 1.67 -10.53
C THR A 77 6.98 2.84 -11.10
N VAL A 78 6.91 3.05 -12.41
CA VAL A 78 7.54 4.17 -13.10
C VAL A 78 6.43 5.13 -13.52
N GLN A 79 6.58 6.40 -13.16
CA GLN A 79 5.69 7.47 -13.58
C GLN A 79 6.47 8.43 -14.48
N LEU A 80 5.98 8.62 -15.70
CA LEU A 80 6.57 9.54 -16.67
C LEU A 80 5.56 10.63 -17.02
N ARG A 81 6.00 11.88 -16.95
CA ARG A 81 5.24 13.05 -17.38
C ARG A 81 5.93 13.71 -18.56
N TYR A 82 5.18 13.96 -19.62
CA TYR A 82 5.67 14.61 -20.82
C TYR A 82 5.15 16.04 -20.93
N ASN A 83 5.86 16.90 -21.66
CA ASN A 83 5.45 18.28 -21.90
C ASN A 83 4.32 18.41 -22.96
N GLY A 84 3.78 17.30 -23.45
CA GLY A 84 2.75 17.23 -24.48
C GLY A 84 2.10 15.85 -24.52
N TRP A 85 1.03 15.72 -25.31
CA TRP A 85 0.25 14.49 -25.42
C TRP A 85 0.99 13.44 -26.22
N VAL A 86 1.30 12.31 -25.58
CA VAL A 86 2.06 11.19 -26.15
C VAL A 86 1.19 10.21 -26.94
N THR A 87 -0.13 10.37 -26.93
CA THR A 87 -1.03 9.63 -27.84
C THR A 87 -1.21 10.30 -29.19
N GLU A 88 -1.02 11.62 -29.26
CA GLU A 88 -1.25 12.42 -30.47
C GLU A 88 -0.01 12.52 -31.37
N LEU A 89 0.84 11.48 -31.39
CA LEU A 89 2.14 11.49 -32.09
C LEU A 89 2.03 11.71 -33.60
N GLN A 90 0.89 11.39 -34.20
CA GLN A 90 0.64 11.57 -35.63
C GLN A 90 0.42 13.04 -36.00
N ASN A 91 0.11 13.91 -35.03
CA ASN A 91 -0.10 15.34 -35.25
C ASN A 91 0.67 16.15 -34.20
N LEU A 92 1.84 16.67 -34.60
CA LEU A 92 2.72 17.46 -33.75
C LEU A 92 2.08 18.71 -33.15
N GLU A 93 1.13 19.35 -33.84
CA GLU A 93 0.41 20.51 -33.30
C GLU A 93 -0.54 20.07 -32.18
N LEU A 94 -1.28 18.99 -32.40
CA LEU A 94 -2.17 18.41 -31.38
C LEU A 94 -1.39 17.85 -30.20
N SER A 95 -0.21 17.25 -30.40
CA SER A 95 0.65 16.76 -29.32
C SER A 95 1.20 17.89 -28.45
N ARG A 96 1.50 19.06 -29.01
CA ARG A 96 2.13 20.17 -28.27
C ARG A 96 1.15 21.17 -27.68
N GLN A 97 -0.08 21.24 -28.18
CA GLN A 97 -1.06 22.19 -27.64
C GLN A 97 -1.48 21.75 -26.23
N LEU A 98 -1.49 22.65 -25.26
CA LEU A 98 -1.87 22.34 -23.87
C LEU A 98 -3.17 23.04 -23.44
N LYS A 99 -3.86 23.69 -24.39
CA LYS A 99 -5.09 24.46 -24.10
C LYS A 99 -6.31 23.56 -23.92
N LYS A 100 -6.27 22.35 -24.48
CA LYS A 100 -7.34 21.38 -24.41
C LYS A 100 -6.75 19.98 -24.19
N ALA A 101 -7.38 19.18 -23.34
CA ALA A 101 -7.06 17.76 -23.25
C ALA A 101 -7.43 17.07 -24.57
N THR A 102 -6.44 16.57 -25.30
CA THR A 102 -6.65 15.86 -26.58
C THR A 102 -6.02 14.47 -26.60
N GLY A 103 -5.33 14.08 -25.54
CA GLY A 103 -4.65 12.79 -25.45
C GLY A 103 -4.19 12.50 -24.02
N LEU A 104 -3.25 11.57 -23.86
CA LEU A 104 -2.63 11.24 -22.57
C LEU A 104 -1.20 11.80 -22.53
N ASP A 105 -0.75 12.35 -21.40
CA ASP A 105 0.59 12.91 -21.18
C ASP A 105 1.30 12.34 -19.93
N ASN A 106 0.56 11.62 -19.09
CA ASN A 106 1.04 10.90 -17.92
C ASN A 106 0.89 9.40 -18.14
N LEU A 107 2.00 8.68 -18.13
CA LEU A 107 2.00 7.22 -18.26
C LEU A 107 2.48 6.58 -16.97
N LEU A 108 1.68 5.64 -16.46
CA LEU A 108 2.08 4.69 -15.43
C LEU A 108 2.59 3.41 -16.09
N TYR A 109 3.73 2.90 -15.62
CA TYR A 109 4.29 1.63 -16.08
C TYR A 109 4.70 0.74 -14.91
N THR A 110 4.45 -0.55 -15.05
CA THR A 110 4.89 -1.59 -14.12
C THR A 110 5.57 -2.70 -14.92
N PRO A 111 6.90 -2.87 -14.82
CA PRO A 111 7.55 -4.06 -15.37
C PRO A 111 7.07 -5.30 -14.62
N ASP A 112 6.95 -6.42 -15.32
CA ASP A 112 6.58 -7.74 -14.78
C ASP A 112 5.14 -7.91 -14.27
N ALA A 113 4.22 -7.00 -14.61
CA ALA A 113 2.79 -7.32 -14.56
C ALA A 113 2.41 -8.12 -15.81
N ASP A 114 1.61 -9.19 -15.67
CA ASP A 114 1.05 -9.96 -16.80
C ASP A 114 0.32 -9.06 -17.83
N PHE A 115 -0.07 -7.84 -17.40
CA PHE A 115 -0.53 -6.75 -18.23
C PHE A 115 0.20 -5.46 -17.85
N SER A 116 0.98 -4.88 -18.76
CA SER A 116 1.41 -3.49 -18.62
C SER A 116 0.17 -2.59 -18.65
N CYS A 117 -0.22 -2.05 -17.49
CA CYS A 117 -1.33 -1.12 -17.41
C CYS A 117 -0.83 0.26 -17.83
N PHE A 118 -1.28 0.74 -19.00
CA PHE A 118 -1.17 2.14 -19.38
C PHE A 118 -2.44 2.84 -18.92
N ALA A 119 -2.34 3.64 -17.87
CA ALA A 119 -3.43 4.47 -17.42
C ALA A 119 -2.94 5.91 -17.32
N ASP A 120 -3.73 6.84 -17.84
CA ASP A 120 -3.57 8.25 -17.51
C ASP A 120 -3.89 8.42 -16.04
N LEU A 121 -2.91 8.89 -15.27
CA LEU A 121 -3.04 9.04 -13.84
C LEU A 121 -4.21 9.96 -13.48
N ALA A 122 -4.53 10.96 -14.32
CA ALA A 122 -5.65 11.87 -14.11
C ALA A 122 -7.02 11.17 -14.26
N LEU A 123 -7.08 10.05 -14.99
CA LEU A 123 -8.30 9.25 -15.17
C LEU A 123 -8.39 8.07 -14.21
N ALA A 124 -7.26 7.50 -13.81
CA ALA A 124 -7.19 6.37 -12.88
C ALA A 124 -7.05 6.79 -11.41
N SER A 125 -7.09 8.10 -11.12
CA SER A 125 -7.03 8.59 -9.74
C SER A 125 -8.26 8.12 -8.95
N PRO A 126 -8.10 7.76 -7.66
CA PRO A 126 -9.25 7.63 -6.77
C PRO A 126 -10.07 8.92 -6.73
N GLU A 127 -11.39 8.81 -6.55
CA GLU A 127 -12.33 9.94 -6.51
C GLU A 127 -11.93 11.01 -5.48
N ASP A 128 -11.26 10.62 -4.39
CA ASP A 128 -10.73 11.53 -3.36
C ASP A 128 -9.67 12.52 -3.89
N TYR A 129 -9.07 12.24 -5.06
CA TYR A 129 -8.13 13.14 -5.75
C TYR A 129 -8.79 13.93 -6.87
N TYR A 130 -10.12 13.95 -6.95
CA TYR A 130 -10.87 14.74 -7.91
C TYR A 130 -11.51 15.96 -7.24
N ILE A 131 -11.35 17.13 -7.85
CA ILE A 131 -12.11 18.32 -7.47
C ILE A 131 -13.10 18.63 -8.58
N GLU A 132 -14.38 18.75 -8.22
CA GLU A 132 -15.45 19.09 -9.14
C GLU A 132 -15.16 20.40 -9.89
N GLY A 133 -15.17 20.34 -11.21
CA GLY A 133 -14.82 21.47 -12.09
C GLY A 133 -13.32 21.76 -12.25
N GLN A 134 -12.43 21.10 -11.51
CA GLN A 134 -10.96 21.25 -11.64
C GLN A 134 -10.27 19.97 -12.12
N GLY A 135 -10.95 18.83 -12.11
CA GLY A 135 -10.38 17.56 -12.56
C GLY A 135 -9.55 16.87 -11.47
N SER A 136 -8.72 15.91 -11.89
CA SER A 136 -7.82 15.22 -10.98
C SER A 136 -6.67 16.11 -10.52
N LEU A 137 -6.38 16.06 -9.22
CA LEU A 137 -5.25 16.70 -8.55
C LEU A 137 -3.92 16.02 -8.83
N LEU A 138 -3.92 14.83 -9.44
CA LEU A 138 -2.73 14.06 -9.78
C LEU A 138 -2.23 14.29 -11.21
N GLN A 139 -2.63 15.41 -11.85
CA GLN A 139 -2.12 15.83 -13.17
C GLN A 139 -0.62 16.03 -13.21
#